data_AF-D9W4W5-F1
#
_entry.id   AF-D9W4W5-F1
#
_cell.length_a   1.000
_cell.length_b   1.000
_cell.length_c   1.000
_cell.angle_alpha   90.00
_cell.angle_beta   90.00
_cell.angle_gamma   90.00
#
_symmetry.space_group_name_H-M   'P 1'
#
loop_
_entity.id
_entity.type
_entity.pdbx_description
1 polymer ?
#
loop_
_entity_poly.entity_id
_entity_poly.type
_entity_poly.pdbx_seq_one_letter_code
_entity_poly.pdbx_strand_id
1 'polypeptide(L)'
;MQEGMRMADQPEEVQRLVEAIQALEAIKDDVEAARAATAILDAWPNYHAQLRELRQRRVLALRAQGKTWAQIADEALGGVHPTRAQQIATGKRGSKRPKTDEEPAQ
;
A
#
# COMPACT_ATOMS: atom_id res chain seq x y z
N MET A 1 -6.93 5.05 23.27
CA MET A 1 -6.68 3.62 22.96
C MET A 1 -7.75 3.22 21.97
N GLN A 2 -7.44 3.11 20.67
CA GLN A 2 -8.42 2.58 19.71
C GLN A 2 -8.31 1.07 19.73
N GLU A 3 -9.31 0.46 20.37
CA GLU A 3 -9.54 -0.97 20.47
C GLU A 3 -9.70 -1.62 19.09
N GLY A 4 -9.01 -2.75 18.92
CA GLY A 4 -9.47 -3.92 18.18
C GLY A 4 -10.38 -3.70 16.98
N MET A 5 -9.81 -3.27 15.85
CA MET A 5 -10.38 -3.64 14.56
C MET A 5 -10.33 -5.18 14.49
N ARG A 6 -11.49 -5.84 14.54
CA ARG A 6 -11.61 -7.30 14.47
C ARG A 6 -10.73 -7.83 13.32
N MET A 7 -9.76 -8.69 13.64
CA MET A 7 -8.94 -9.37 12.62
C MET A 7 -9.77 -10.24 11.65
N ALA A 8 -11.04 -10.48 11.96
CA ALA A 8 -11.94 -11.37 11.21
C ALA A 8 -12.44 -10.82 9.85
N ASP A 9 -12.14 -9.58 9.47
CA ASP A 9 -12.58 -8.96 8.20
C ASP A 9 -11.43 -8.65 7.23
N GLN A 10 -10.19 -9.08 7.52
CA GLN A 10 -9.07 -8.81 6.62
C GLN A 10 -8.89 -9.93 5.58
N PRO A 11 -8.48 -9.58 4.34
CA PRO A 11 -8.13 -10.58 3.33
C PRO A 11 -6.99 -11.50 3.82
N GLU A 12 -7.02 -12.76 3.39
CA GLU A 12 -5.98 -13.75 3.73
C GLU A 12 -4.57 -13.25 3.40
N GLU A 13 -4.40 -12.47 2.34
CA GLU A 13 -3.10 -11.94 1.93
C GLU A 13 -2.52 -10.95 2.96
N VAL A 14 -3.39 -10.20 3.65
CA VAL A 14 -2.95 -9.30 4.73
C VAL A 14 -2.52 -10.13 5.94
N GLN A 15 -3.29 -11.17 6.28
CA GLN A 15 -2.94 -12.10 7.36
C GLN A 15 -1.58 -12.76 7.10
N ARG A 16 -1.33 -13.27 5.88
CA ARG A 16 -0.04 -13.87 5.50
C ARG A 16 1.12 -12.89 5.58
N LEU A 17 0.90 -11.61 5.25
CA LEU A 17 1.92 -10.58 5.40
C LEU A 17 2.23 -10.32 6.88
N VAL A 18 1.21 -10.26 7.74
CA VAL A 18 1.39 -10.11 9.19
C VAL A 18 2.12 -11.31 9.78
N GLU A 19 1.75 -12.52 9.40
CA GLU A 19 2.44 -13.76 9.80
C GLU A 19 3.90 -13.77 9.37
N ALA A 20 4.20 -13.29 8.16
CA ALA A 20 5.58 -13.16 7.69
C ALA A 20 6.40 -12.18 8.56
N ILE A 21 5.79 -11.08 9.01
CA ILE A 21 6.45 -10.12 9.92
C ILE A 21 6.66 -10.77 11.29
N GLN A 22 5.66 -11.45 11.84
CA GLN A 22 5.78 -12.17 13.12
C GLN A 22 6.86 -13.27 13.07
N ALA A 23 7.02 -13.93 11.92
CA ALA A 23 8.08 -14.92 11.73
C ALA A 23 9.48 -14.30 11.84
N LEU A 24 9.66 -13.03 11.44
CA LEU A 24 10.92 -12.30 11.65
C LEU A 24 11.17 -12.00 13.12
N GLU A 25 10.12 -11.59 13.86
CA GLU A 25 10.20 -11.32 15.30
C GLU A 25 10.52 -12.59 16.12
N ALA A 26 10.16 -13.76 15.61
CA ALA A 26 10.45 -15.05 16.24
C ALA A 26 11.91 -15.52 16.05
N ILE A 27 12.70 -14.86 15.20
CA ILE A 27 14.12 -15.16 15.01
C ILE A 27 14.88 -14.74 16.29
N LYS A 28 15.56 -15.69 16.92
CA LYS A 28 16.25 -15.47 18.21
C LYS A 28 17.59 -14.74 18.09
N ASP A 29 18.24 -14.86 16.94
CA ASP A 29 19.50 -14.19 16.66
C ASP A 29 19.24 -12.80 16.09
N ASP A 30 19.66 -11.76 16.80
CA ASP A 30 19.38 -10.36 16.44
C ASP A 30 20.00 -9.98 15.08
N VAL A 31 21.17 -10.56 14.75
CA VAL A 31 21.86 -10.27 13.49
C VAL A 31 21.12 -10.90 12.32
N GLU A 32 20.67 -12.14 12.47
CA GLU A 32 19.84 -12.85 11.50
C GLU A 32 18.49 -12.14 11.29
N ALA A 33 17.82 -11.75 12.37
CA ALA A 33 16.55 -11.02 12.32
C ALA A 33 16.70 -9.69 11.57
N ALA A 34 17.72 -8.90 11.92
CA ALA A 34 18.01 -7.62 11.26
C ALA A 34 18.32 -7.83 9.78
N ARG A 35 19.15 -8.82 9.43
CA ARG A 35 19.50 -9.11 8.04
C ARG A 35 18.28 -9.51 7.20
N ALA A 36 17.42 -10.36 7.75
CA ALA A 36 16.19 -10.79 7.07
C ALA A 36 15.23 -9.61 6.86
N ALA A 37 15.05 -8.77 7.88
CA ALA A 37 14.23 -7.55 7.78
C ALA A 37 14.80 -6.57 6.73
N THR A 38 16.12 -6.33 6.72
CA THR A 38 16.78 -5.49 5.71
C THR A 38 16.54 -6.00 4.30
N ALA A 39 16.69 -7.30 4.05
CA ALA A 39 16.45 -7.87 2.73
C ALA A 39 15.01 -7.64 2.22
N ILE A 40 14.02 -7.72 3.13
CA ILE A 40 12.62 -7.41 2.79
C ILE A 40 12.44 -5.93 2.50
N LEU A 41 13.03 -5.05 3.31
CA LEU A 41 12.96 -3.61 3.12
C LEU A 41 13.63 -3.15 1.81
N ASP A 42 14.74 -3.77 1.43
CA ASP A 42 15.42 -3.51 0.16
C ASP A 42 14.56 -3.91 -1.05
N ALA A 43 13.82 -5.01 -0.94
CA ALA A 43 12.89 -5.47 -1.97
C ALA A 43 11.54 -4.73 -1.94
N TRP A 44 11.20 -4.07 -0.83
CA TRP A 44 9.90 -3.42 -0.62
C TRP A 44 9.51 -2.40 -1.69
N PRO A 45 10.41 -1.54 -2.23
CA PRO A 45 10.06 -0.64 -3.33
C PRO A 45 9.47 -1.37 -4.53
N ASN A 46 9.98 -2.56 -4.87
CA ASN A 46 9.49 -3.38 -5.96
C ASN A 46 8.13 -4.01 -5.62
N TYR A 47 7.98 -4.63 -4.45
CA TYR A 47 6.70 -5.20 -4.01
C TYR A 47 5.60 -4.14 -3.92
N HIS A 48 5.92 -2.98 -3.37
CA HIS A 48 5.01 -1.83 -3.32
C HIS A 48 4.64 -1.35 -4.73
N ALA A 49 5.57 -1.30 -5.68
CA ALA A 49 5.26 -0.97 -7.08
C ALA A 49 4.27 -1.97 -7.70
N GLN A 50 4.51 -3.27 -7.54
CA GLN A 50 3.64 -4.33 -8.05
C GLN A 50 2.22 -4.26 -7.46
N LEU A 51 2.10 -4.04 -6.14
CA LEU A 51 0.79 -3.86 -5.49
C LEU A 51 0.04 -2.63 -6.03
N ARG A 52 0.75 -1.54 -6.31
CA ARG A 52 0.16 -0.33 -6.89
C ARG A 52 -0.34 -0.58 -8.31
N GLU A 53 0.45 -1.24 -9.14
CA GLU A 53 0.09 -1.59 -10.52
C GLU A 53 -1.11 -2.54 -10.52
N LEU A 54 -1.12 -3.55 -9.65
CA LEU A 54 -2.25 -4.43 -9.46
C LEU A 54 -3.51 -3.62 -9.12
N ARG A 55 -3.45 -2.73 -8.14
CA ARG A 55 -4.59 -1.88 -7.74
C ARG A 55 -5.06 -1.00 -8.90
N GLN A 56 -4.14 -0.35 -9.62
CA GLN A 56 -4.48 0.47 -10.78
C GLN A 56 -5.19 -0.34 -11.86
N ARG A 57 -4.65 -1.52 -12.21
CA ARG A 57 -5.26 -2.43 -13.19
C ARG A 57 -6.68 -2.84 -12.78
N ARG A 58 -6.92 -3.13 -11.49
CA ARG A 58 -8.27 -3.48 -11.00
C ARG A 58 -9.23 -2.32 -11.08
N VAL A 59 -8.81 -1.10 -10.71
CA VAL A 59 -9.63 0.11 -10.84
C VAL A 59 -10.00 0.38 -12.32
N LEU A 60 -9.04 0.24 -13.24
CA LEU A 60 -9.29 0.40 -14.67
C LEU A 60 -10.26 -0.66 -15.20
N ALA A 61 -10.12 -1.93 -14.77
CA ALA A 61 -11.03 -2.99 -15.14
C ALA A 61 -12.47 -2.73 -14.66
N LEU A 62 -12.66 -2.27 -13.42
CA LEU A 62 -13.98 -1.88 -12.90
C LEU A 62 -14.58 -0.72 -13.70
N ARG A 63 -13.74 0.25 -14.09
CA ARG A 63 -14.20 1.36 -14.94
C ARG A 63 -14.63 0.88 -16.32
N ALA A 64 -13.90 -0.07 -16.92
CA ALA A 64 -14.25 -0.68 -18.20
C ALA A 64 -15.55 -1.51 -18.13
N GLN A 65 -15.90 -2.04 -16.95
CA GLN A 65 -17.19 -2.69 -16.69
C GLN A 65 -18.36 -1.71 -16.50
N GLY A 66 -18.13 -0.40 -16.61
CA GLY A 66 -19.16 0.64 -16.51
C GLY A 66 -19.35 1.23 -15.12
N LYS A 67 -18.61 0.78 -14.08
CA LYS A 67 -18.72 1.36 -12.73
C LYS A 67 -18.30 2.83 -12.72
N THR A 68 -19.02 3.65 -11.96
CA THR A 68 -18.68 5.06 -11.73
C THR A 68 -17.49 5.18 -10.77
N TRP A 69 -16.81 6.33 -10.80
CA TRP A 69 -15.72 6.58 -9.85
C TRP A 69 -16.18 6.54 -8.40
N ALA A 70 -17.42 6.94 -8.10
CA ALA A 70 -17.99 6.88 -6.77
C ALA A 70 -18.19 5.43 -6.30
N GLN A 71 -18.78 4.58 -7.13
CA GLN A 71 -18.94 3.14 -6.83
C GLN A 71 -17.60 2.46 -6.60
N ILE A 72 -16.59 2.76 -7.42
CA ILE A 72 -15.24 2.18 -7.23
C ILE A 72 -14.62 2.66 -5.91
N ALA A 73 -14.80 3.94 -5.56
CA ALA A 73 -14.27 4.51 -4.33
C ALA A 73 -14.88 3.87 -3.08
N ASP A 74 -16.20 3.66 -3.12
CA ASP A 74 -16.98 3.08 -2.04
C ASP A 74 -16.71 1.57 -1.91
N GLU A 75 -17.01 0.81 -2.97
CA GLU A 75 -17.08 -0.65 -2.93
C GLU A 75 -15.70 -1.32 -2.97
N ALA A 76 -14.72 -0.75 -3.69
CA ALA A 76 -13.44 -1.42 -3.98
C ALA A 76 -12.23 -0.80 -3.27
N LEU A 77 -12.37 0.42 -2.75
CA LEU A 77 -11.25 1.15 -2.13
C LEU A 77 -11.52 1.50 -0.66
N GLY A 78 -12.61 1.00 -0.09
CA GLY A 78 -12.93 1.17 1.33
C GLY A 78 -13.48 2.56 1.67
N GLY A 79 -14.37 3.11 0.85
CA GLY A 79 -15.05 4.38 1.16
C GLY A 79 -14.20 5.65 0.96
N VAL A 80 -13.30 5.67 -0.02
CA VAL A 80 -12.49 6.89 -0.31
C VAL A 80 -13.25 7.89 -1.17
N HIS A 81 -12.78 9.14 -1.26
CA HIS A 81 -13.35 10.12 -2.18
C HIS A 81 -13.19 9.68 -3.66
N PRO A 82 -14.18 9.91 -4.56
CA PRO A 82 -14.12 9.47 -5.97
C PRO A 82 -12.86 9.93 -6.73
N THR A 83 -12.36 11.13 -6.42
CA THR A 83 -11.10 11.66 -6.99
C THR A 83 -9.92 10.72 -6.73
N ARG A 84 -9.91 9.99 -5.61
CA ARG A 84 -8.85 9.04 -5.30
C ARG A 84 -8.86 7.86 -6.27
N ALA A 85 -10.04 7.34 -6.63
CA ALA A 85 -10.17 6.30 -7.64
C ALA A 85 -9.62 6.77 -9.00
N GLN A 86 -9.93 8.01 -9.40
CA GLN A 86 -9.40 8.63 -10.62
C GLN A 86 -7.86 8.79 -10.59
N GLN A 87 -7.29 9.25 -9.46
CA GLN A 87 -5.84 9.35 -9.30
C GLN A 87 -5.15 7.99 -9.42
N ILE A 88 -5.75 6.95 -8.82
CA ILE A 88 -5.24 5.58 -8.93
C ILE A 88 -5.28 5.10 -10.38
N ALA A 89 -6.38 5.33 -11.10
CA ALA A 89 -6.52 4.94 -12.50
C ALA A 89 -5.45 5.58 -13.41
N THR A 90 -5.07 6.82 -13.13
CA THR A 90 -4.05 7.57 -13.90
C THR A 90 -2.61 7.29 -13.46
N GLY A 91 -2.40 6.37 -12.51
CA GLY A 91 -1.07 6.05 -11.97
C GLY A 91 -0.46 7.19 -11.15
N LYS A 92 -1.21 8.27 -10.90
CA LYS A 92 -0.71 9.44 -10.18
C LYS A 92 -0.44 9.08 -8.72
N ARG A 93 0.77 9.38 -8.28
CA ARG A 93 1.13 9.39 -6.85
C ARG A 93 0.51 10.66 -6.25
N GLY A 94 0.06 10.61 -5.00
CA GLY A 94 -0.30 11.85 -4.30
C GLY A 94 0.96 12.69 -4.22
N SER A 95 1.09 13.69 -5.09
CA SER A 95 2.29 14.49 -5.19
C SER A 95 2.32 15.43 -3.98
N LYS A 96 2.97 15.00 -2.89
CA LYS A 96 3.80 15.97 -2.19
C LYS A 96 4.85 16.36 -3.22
N ARG A 97 4.70 17.56 -3.81
CA ARG A 97 5.79 18.21 -4.55
C ARG A 97 7.03 18.09 -3.65
N PRO A 98 8.18 17.60 -4.14
CA PRO A 98 9.42 17.84 -3.42
C PRO A 98 9.50 19.35 -3.21
N LYS A 99 9.70 19.79 -1.95
CA LYS A 99 10.13 21.16 -1.70
C LYS A 99 11.44 21.28 -2.46
N THR A 100 11.49 22.19 -3.44
CA THR A 100 12.77 22.63 -4.00
C THR A 100 13.61 23.06 -2.81
N ASP A 101 14.72 22.39 -2.55
CA ASP A 101 15.77 22.94 -1.68
C ASP A 101 16.18 24.26 -2.34
N GLU A 102 15.75 25.37 -1.76
CA GLU A 102 16.40 26.66 -1.99
C GLU A 102 17.82 26.52 -1.42
N GLU A 103 18.80 26.51 -2.33
CA GLU A 103 20.22 26.57 -1.99
C GLU A 103 20.55 27.77 -1.08
N PRO A 104 21.58 27.64 -0.22
CA PRO A 104 21.82 28.54 0.90
C PRO A 104 22.28 29.92 0.43
N ALA A 105 21.75 30.97 1.07
CA ALA A 105 22.34 32.30 1.02
C ALA A 105 23.74 32.27 1.64
N GLN A 106 24.67 32.88 0.91
CA GLN A 106 26.12 32.97 1.14
C GLN A 106 26.47 33.69 2.45
#